data_AF-A0A345VNP8-F1
#
_entry.id   AF-A0A345VNP8-F1
#
_cell.length_a   1.000
_cell.length_b   1.000
_cell.length_c   1.000
_cell.angle_alpha   90.00
_cell.angle_beta   90.00
_cell.angle_gamma   90.00
#
_symmetry.space_group_name_H-M   'P 1'
#
loop_
_entity.id
_entity.type
_entity.pdbx_description
1 polymer ?
#
loop_
_entity_poly.entity_id
_entity_poly.type
_entity_poly.pdbx_seq_one_letter_code
_entity_poly.pdbx_strand_id
1 'polypeptide(L)'
;MPPHGFTDEEEDRRDEAAKVIQRKWRESRRGAESTEVGAEVAAAVEESKRLRLLADFRDQLEQRERLLQDNFASQRKLAHWFHEKKQQEADKHAVEPQAMAELETRYLQWLRRLREERQEVEGLKRANEESLEDYRSKLQSHLYKANEFEARFKEFLKDKSLRAEYSRTGKTMSADKVDRFEAEEEQKNEEVRNVRINYIKLRNRMKKLGQLLKEKEKLTDGLHLIDFEQLKIENTTLNEKIEERNEDLLKLRKKATTTIHILTHVKEKLQFIQVENAALKKQLAKTEEELAVLRDKLGQMKRDRDSFVNDNISMREKMPMVGADDLLVDYEWRKAEIVRLRDEVVQMKGRHQELFKWIATNSPQLPEASQA
;
A
#
# COMPACT_ATOMS: atom_id res chain seq x y z
N MET A 1 -33.62 -100.27 96.00
CA MET A 1 -34.17 -99.02 95.40
C MET A 1 -33.79 -97.89 96.34
N PRO A 2 -33.19 -96.75 95.92
CA PRO A 2 -33.16 -96.08 94.61
C PRO A 2 -31.68 -95.78 94.16
N PRO A 3 -31.36 -94.68 93.44
CA PRO A 3 -31.42 -94.49 91.98
C PRO A 3 -30.02 -94.44 91.30
N HIS A 4 -29.94 -94.82 90.03
CA HIS A 4 -28.71 -94.78 89.21
C HIS A 4 -28.46 -93.37 88.64
N GLY A 5 -27.27 -92.83 88.93
CA GLY A 5 -26.79 -91.56 88.39
C GLY A 5 -26.47 -91.63 86.89
N PHE A 6 -26.84 -90.55 86.21
CA PHE A 6 -26.31 -90.16 84.90
C PHE A 6 -24.83 -89.78 85.04
N THR A 7 -24.00 -90.17 84.07
CA THR A 7 -22.56 -89.89 84.00
C THR A 7 -22.28 -88.51 83.38
N ASP A 8 -21.36 -87.75 83.99
CA ASP A 8 -20.94 -86.38 83.59
C ASP A 8 -20.54 -86.23 82.11
N GLU A 9 -20.16 -87.31 81.41
CA GLU A 9 -19.77 -87.25 80.00
C GLU A 9 -20.91 -86.96 78.99
N GLU A 10 -22.18 -87.12 79.39
CA GLU A 10 -23.31 -86.83 78.50
C GLU A 10 -23.80 -85.38 78.59
N GLU A 11 -23.64 -84.72 79.75
CA GLU A 11 -23.96 -83.30 79.91
C GLU A 11 -22.91 -82.41 79.23
N ASP A 12 -21.63 -82.72 79.36
CA ASP A 12 -20.55 -81.99 78.67
C ASP A 12 -20.69 -82.04 77.14
N ARG A 13 -21.09 -83.20 76.59
CA ARG A 13 -21.36 -83.34 75.15
C ARG A 13 -22.59 -82.56 74.68
N ARG A 14 -23.62 -82.43 75.52
CA ARG A 14 -24.81 -81.62 75.21
C ARG A 14 -24.50 -80.13 75.26
N ASP A 15 -23.69 -79.70 76.23
CA ASP A 15 -23.26 -78.31 76.36
C ASP A 15 -22.28 -77.89 75.26
N GLU A 16 -21.38 -78.77 74.83
CA GLU A 16 -20.56 -78.54 73.63
C GLU A 16 -21.41 -78.47 72.37
N ALA A 17 -22.37 -79.37 72.19
CA ALA A 17 -23.29 -79.33 71.06
C ALA A 17 -24.12 -78.03 71.03
N ALA A 18 -24.63 -77.59 72.17
CA ALA A 18 -25.37 -76.33 72.31
C ALA A 18 -24.49 -75.11 71.98
N LYS A 19 -23.25 -75.08 72.48
CA LYS A 19 -22.27 -74.01 72.16
C LYS A 19 -21.91 -73.99 70.68
N VAL A 20 -21.80 -75.16 70.03
CA VAL A 20 -21.52 -75.27 68.58
C VAL A 20 -22.72 -74.79 67.76
N ILE A 21 -23.95 -75.14 68.13
CA ILE A 21 -25.16 -74.66 67.46
C ILE A 21 -25.31 -73.14 67.62
N GLN A 22 -25.08 -72.62 68.82
CA GLN A 22 -25.16 -71.19 69.09
C GLN A 22 -24.07 -70.40 68.33
N ARG A 23 -22.87 -70.98 68.17
CA ARG A 23 -21.79 -70.42 67.35
C ARG A 23 -22.17 -70.42 65.86
N LYS A 24 -22.67 -71.54 65.33
CA LYS A 24 -23.15 -71.64 63.93
C LYS A 24 -24.31 -70.69 63.65
N TRP A 25 -25.24 -70.51 64.57
CA TRP A 25 -26.36 -69.57 64.40
C TRP A 25 -25.88 -68.11 64.40
N ARG A 26 -24.94 -67.75 65.28
CA ARG A 26 -24.33 -66.41 65.28
C ARG A 26 -23.49 -66.14 64.04
N GLU A 27 -22.80 -67.14 63.50
CA GLU A 27 -22.02 -67.04 62.26
C GLU A 27 -22.93 -66.91 61.04
N SER A 28 -24.02 -67.70 60.99
CA SER A 28 -25.01 -67.61 59.90
C SER A 28 -25.76 -66.28 59.92
N ARG A 29 -26.07 -65.73 61.10
CA ARG A 29 -26.70 -64.41 61.24
C ARG A 29 -25.74 -63.27 60.91
N ARG A 30 -24.46 -63.35 61.33
CA ARG A 30 -23.42 -62.40 60.88
C ARG A 30 -23.18 -62.47 59.37
N GLY A 31 -23.25 -63.67 58.78
CA GLY A 31 -23.20 -63.88 57.34
C GLY A 31 -24.37 -63.22 56.61
N ALA A 32 -25.59 -63.39 57.13
CA ALA A 32 -26.80 -62.75 56.60
C ALA A 32 -26.77 -61.21 56.71
N GLU A 33 -26.41 -60.67 57.88
CA GLU A 33 -26.27 -59.21 58.08
C GLU A 33 -25.13 -58.63 57.21
N SER A 34 -24.03 -59.37 57.01
CA SER A 34 -22.94 -58.93 56.11
C SER A 34 -23.32 -58.97 54.63
N THR A 35 -24.24 -59.86 54.24
CA THR A 35 -24.71 -59.97 52.85
C THR A 35 -25.82 -58.98 52.52
N GLU A 36 -26.71 -58.67 53.47
CA GLU A 36 -27.68 -57.57 53.33
C GLU A 36 -27.00 -56.20 53.27
N VAL A 37 -26.05 -55.92 54.17
CA VAL A 37 -25.27 -54.67 54.13
C VAL A 37 -24.44 -54.58 52.84
N GLY A 38 -23.90 -55.70 52.36
CA GLY A 38 -23.21 -55.76 51.06
C GLY A 38 -24.13 -55.47 49.87
N ALA A 39 -25.38 -55.93 49.91
CA ALA A 39 -26.38 -55.70 48.87
C ALA A 39 -26.89 -54.24 48.86
N GLU A 40 -27.10 -53.64 50.04
CA GLU A 40 -27.46 -52.21 50.16
C GLU A 40 -26.34 -51.29 49.69
N VAL A 41 -25.08 -51.60 50.05
CA VAL A 41 -23.92 -50.86 49.57
C VAL A 41 -23.76 -51.01 48.05
N ALA A 42 -23.98 -52.20 47.49
CA ALA A 42 -23.96 -52.41 46.05
C ALA A 42 -25.08 -51.63 45.32
N ALA A 43 -26.30 -51.59 45.87
CA ALA A 43 -27.41 -50.83 45.34
C ALA A 43 -27.14 -49.31 45.39
N ALA A 44 -26.60 -48.79 46.49
CA ALA A 44 -26.22 -47.39 46.63
C ALA A 44 -25.09 -46.98 45.68
N VAL A 45 -24.14 -47.87 45.42
CA VAL A 45 -23.07 -47.66 44.43
C VAL A 45 -23.66 -47.62 43.01
N GLU A 46 -24.62 -48.49 42.69
CA GLU A 46 -25.28 -48.51 41.38
C GLU A 46 -26.17 -47.28 41.16
N GLU A 47 -26.85 -46.81 42.19
CA GLU A 47 -27.64 -45.58 42.15
C GLU A 47 -26.74 -44.34 42.00
N SER A 48 -25.58 -44.32 42.66
CA SER A 48 -24.57 -43.28 42.48
C SER A 48 -23.99 -43.26 41.06
N LYS A 49 -23.76 -44.43 40.45
CA LYS A 49 -23.34 -44.52 39.03
C LYS A 49 -24.45 -44.03 38.10
N ARG A 50 -25.71 -44.39 38.37
CA ARG A 50 -26.87 -43.94 37.58
C ARG A 50 -27.02 -42.42 37.62
N LEU A 51 -26.86 -41.79 38.79
CA LEU A 51 -26.92 -40.34 38.93
C LEU A 51 -25.78 -39.64 38.19
N ARG A 52 -24.56 -40.20 38.21
CA ARG A 52 -23.44 -39.69 37.41
C ARG A 52 -23.71 -39.79 35.92
N LEU A 53 -24.19 -40.94 35.45
CA LEU A 53 -24.56 -41.11 34.05
C LEU A 53 -25.63 -40.10 33.60
N LEU A 54 -26.64 -39.85 34.44
CA LEU A 54 -27.68 -38.87 34.15
C LEU A 54 -27.15 -37.43 34.13
N ALA A 55 -26.17 -37.10 34.98
CA ALA A 55 -25.48 -35.82 34.94
C ALA A 55 -24.68 -35.67 33.64
N ASP A 56 -23.90 -36.69 33.26
CA ASP A 56 -23.14 -36.69 32.01
C ASP A 56 -24.06 -36.55 30.79
N PHE A 57 -25.21 -37.24 30.77
CA PHE A 57 -26.20 -37.09 29.70
C PHE A 57 -26.79 -35.68 29.63
N ARG A 58 -27.04 -35.03 30.77
CA ARG A 58 -27.50 -33.63 30.80
C ARG A 58 -26.44 -32.68 30.27
N ASP A 59 -25.19 -32.84 30.69
CA ASP A 59 -24.08 -32.03 30.20
C ASP A 59 -23.87 -32.20 28.69
N GLN A 60 -24.02 -33.42 28.16
CA GLN A 60 -23.96 -33.66 26.72
C GLN A 60 -25.14 -33.05 25.95
N LEU A 61 -26.34 -33.04 26.52
CA LEU A 61 -27.49 -32.37 25.92
C LEU A 61 -27.28 -30.85 25.87
N GLU A 62 -26.77 -30.23 26.94
CA GLU A 62 -26.45 -28.80 26.96
C GLU A 62 -25.36 -28.46 25.93
N GLN A 63 -24.31 -29.29 25.83
CA GLN A 63 -23.26 -29.11 24.82
C GLN A 63 -23.84 -29.19 23.41
N ARG A 64 -24.73 -30.16 23.14
CA ARG A 64 -25.43 -30.28 21.87
C ARG A 64 -26.28 -29.05 21.56
N GLU A 65 -27.01 -28.53 22.53
CA GLU A 65 -27.82 -27.31 22.35
C GLU A 65 -26.97 -26.08 22.05
N ARG A 66 -25.85 -25.91 22.75
CA ARG A 66 -24.87 -24.84 22.47
C ARG A 66 -24.31 -24.94 21.06
N LEU A 67 -23.89 -26.15 20.64
CA LEU A 67 -23.41 -26.39 19.28
C LEU A 67 -24.47 -26.12 18.21
N LEU A 68 -25.73 -26.45 18.48
CA LEU A 68 -26.83 -26.11 17.57
C LEU A 68 -27.06 -24.61 17.49
N GLN A 69 -27.03 -23.89 18.61
CA GLN A 69 -27.15 -22.43 18.63
C GLN A 69 -26.00 -21.76 17.85
N ASP A 70 -24.77 -22.23 18.03
CA ASP A 70 -23.59 -21.76 17.29
C ASP A 70 -23.70 -22.08 15.79
N ASN A 71 -24.22 -23.26 15.46
CA ASN A 71 -24.48 -23.65 14.08
C ASN A 71 -25.54 -22.73 13.46
N PHE A 72 -26.66 -22.48 14.13
CA PHE A 72 -27.68 -21.54 13.67
C PHE A 72 -27.16 -20.10 13.57
N ALA A 73 -26.31 -19.65 14.49
CA ALA A 73 -25.67 -18.34 14.41
C ALA A 73 -24.74 -18.25 13.20
N SER A 74 -23.96 -19.31 12.94
CA SER A 74 -23.07 -19.41 11.79
C SER A 74 -23.85 -19.48 10.47
N GLN A 75 -24.94 -20.24 10.43
CA GLN A 75 -25.85 -20.30 9.29
C GLN A 75 -26.52 -18.95 9.03
N ARG A 76 -26.92 -18.20 10.07
CA ARG A 76 -27.45 -16.84 9.93
C ARG A 76 -26.40 -15.87 9.39
N LYS A 77 -25.15 -15.96 9.86
CA LYS A 77 -24.02 -15.19 9.33
C LYS A 77 -23.73 -15.54 7.87
N LEU A 78 -23.74 -16.83 7.51
CA LEU A 78 -23.61 -17.26 6.12
C LEU A 78 -24.78 -16.76 5.27
N ALA A 79 -26.02 -16.85 5.76
CA ALA A 79 -27.19 -16.38 5.04
C ALA A 79 -27.13 -14.86 4.80
N HIS A 80 -26.72 -14.08 5.80
CA HIS A 80 -26.47 -12.65 5.63
C HIS A 80 -25.36 -12.39 4.62
N TRP A 81 -24.24 -13.10 4.73
CA TRP A 81 -23.12 -12.97 3.79
C TRP A 81 -23.51 -13.36 2.36
N PHE A 82 -24.29 -14.43 2.17
CA PHE A 82 -24.83 -14.81 0.86
C PHE A 82 -25.84 -13.81 0.34
N HIS A 83 -26.67 -13.21 1.20
CA HIS A 83 -27.62 -12.18 0.80
C HIS A 83 -26.90 -10.90 0.37
N GLU A 84 -25.91 -10.47 1.15
CA GLU A 84 -25.06 -9.31 0.89
C GLU A 84 -24.17 -9.52 -0.33
N LYS A 85 -23.62 -10.73 -0.50
CA LYS A 85 -22.89 -11.14 -1.70
C LYS A 85 -23.82 -11.22 -2.91
N LYS A 86 -25.05 -11.74 -2.78
CA LYS A 86 -26.05 -11.73 -3.86
C LYS A 86 -26.47 -10.31 -4.25
N GLN A 87 -26.49 -9.38 -3.30
CA GLN A 87 -26.80 -7.96 -3.55
C GLN A 87 -25.62 -7.25 -4.22
N GLN A 88 -24.38 -7.52 -3.78
CA GLN A 88 -23.15 -7.06 -4.43
C GLN A 88 -22.92 -7.72 -5.79
N GLU A 89 -23.37 -8.96 -5.98
CA GLU A 89 -23.34 -9.67 -7.26
C GLU A 89 -24.46 -9.17 -8.16
N ALA A 90 -25.66 -8.83 -7.68
CA ALA A 90 -26.70 -8.18 -8.49
C ALA A 90 -26.26 -6.82 -9.03
N ASP A 91 -25.49 -6.05 -8.24
CA ASP A 91 -24.90 -4.77 -8.69
C ASP A 91 -23.67 -4.94 -9.59
N LYS A 92 -23.04 -6.13 -9.63
CA LYS A 92 -21.87 -6.45 -10.47
C LYS A 92 -22.16 -7.38 -11.66
N HIS A 93 -23.31 -8.07 -11.66
CA HIS A 93 -23.70 -9.11 -12.62
C HIS A 93 -24.95 -8.68 -13.42
N ALA A 94 -24.84 -7.53 -14.07
CA ALA A 94 -25.39 -7.39 -15.42
C ALA A 94 -24.56 -8.18 -16.47
N VAL A 95 -23.58 -8.99 -16.04
CA VAL A 95 -22.69 -9.80 -16.86
C VAL A 95 -22.96 -11.30 -16.65
N GLU A 96 -23.66 -11.85 -17.64
CA GLU A 96 -23.65 -13.22 -18.21
C GLU A 96 -23.75 -14.48 -17.30
N PRO A 97 -24.87 -15.23 -17.39
CA PRO A 97 -25.05 -16.59 -16.84
C PRO A 97 -24.02 -17.64 -17.32
N GLN A 98 -23.27 -17.35 -18.39
CA GLN A 98 -22.29 -18.27 -18.98
C GLN A 98 -21.05 -18.45 -18.11
N ALA A 99 -20.56 -17.40 -17.45
CA ALA A 99 -19.37 -17.49 -16.59
C ALA A 99 -19.59 -18.38 -15.35
N MET A 100 -20.82 -18.39 -14.80
CA MET A 100 -21.19 -19.27 -13.69
C MET A 100 -21.31 -20.74 -14.13
N ALA A 101 -21.89 -21.00 -15.30
CA ALA A 101 -21.95 -22.35 -15.88
C ALA A 101 -20.55 -22.90 -16.23
N GLU A 102 -19.64 -22.05 -16.70
CA GLU A 102 -18.24 -22.42 -16.94
C GLU A 102 -17.49 -22.74 -15.65
N LEU A 103 -17.74 -21.99 -14.57
CA LEU A 103 -17.15 -22.29 -13.26
C LEU A 103 -17.69 -23.61 -12.68
N GLU A 104 -18.99 -23.85 -12.81
CA GLU A 104 -19.65 -25.08 -12.35
C GLU A 104 -19.17 -26.31 -13.13
N THR A 105 -19.08 -26.21 -14.47
CA THR A 105 -18.55 -27.29 -15.30
C THR A 105 -17.09 -27.59 -14.97
N ARG A 106 -16.27 -26.56 -14.75
CA ARG A 106 -14.89 -26.73 -14.30
C ARG A 106 -14.83 -27.40 -12.93
N TYR A 107 -15.65 -26.95 -11.97
CA TYR A 107 -15.74 -27.56 -10.63
C TYR A 107 -16.14 -29.04 -10.69
N LEU A 108 -17.12 -29.41 -11.51
CA LEU A 108 -17.53 -30.79 -11.72
C LEU A 108 -16.44 -31.63 -12.39
N GLN A 109 -15.64 -31.05 -13.29
CA GLN A 109 -14.45 -31.71 -13.83
C GLN A 109 -13.39 -31.94 -12.75
N TRP A 110 -13.14 -30.97 -11.87
CA TRP A 110 -12.24 -31.15 -10.72
C TRP A 110 -12.73 -32.24 -9.78
N LEU A 111 -14.03 -32.30 -9.48
CA LEU A 111 -14.61 -33.36 -8.65
C LEU A 111 -14.50 -34.74 -9.30
N ARG A 112 -14.63 -34.84 -10.62
CA ARG A 112 -14.40 -36.10 -11.36
C ARG A 112 -12.95 -36.53 -11.27
N ARG A 113 -12.00 -35.64 -11.58
CA ARG A 113 -10.56 -35.91 -11.45
C ARG A 113 -10.20 -36.35 -10.05
N LEU A 114 -10.71 -35.66 -9.02
CA LEU A 114 -10.48 -36.02 -7.63
C LEU A 114 -11.04 -37.43 -7.31
N ARG A 115 -12.19 -37.80 -7.88
CA ARG A 115 -12.76 -39.14 -7.71
C ARG A 115 -11.92 -40.21 -8.42
N GLU A 116 -11.50 -39.95 -9.65
CA GLU A 116 -10.63 -40.83 -10.44
C GLU A 116 -9.30 -41.07 -9.70
N GLU A 117 -8.65 -39.99 -9.25
CA GLU A 117 -7.38 -40.05 -8.51
C GLU A 117 -7.54 -40.77 -7.16
N ARG A 118 -8.69 -40.58 -6.48
CA ARG A 118 -9.01 -41.37 -5.27
C ARG A 118 -9.19 -42.85 -5.59
N GLN A 119 -9.88 -43.20 -6.67
CA GLN A 119 -10.07 -44.58 -7.09
C GLN A 119 -8.74 -45.23 -7.48
N GLU A 120 -7.85 -44.50 -8.17
CA GLU A 120 -6.50 -44.97 -8.49
C GLU A 120 -5.69 -45.22 -7.22
N VAL A 121 -5.71 -44.28 -6.25
CA VAL A 121 -5.02 -44.46 -4.97
C VAL A 121 -5.57 -45.67 -4.21
N GLU A 122 -6.88 -45.87 -4.18
CA GLU A 122 -7.47 -47.06 -3.58
C GLU A 122 -7.11 -48.35 -4.33
N GLY A 123 -7.08 -48.33 -5.66
CA GLY A 123 -6.65 -49.46 -6.48
C GLY A 123 -5.19 -49.84 -6.20
N LEU A 124 -4.30 -48.85 -6.14
CA LEU A 124 -2.89 -49.04 -5.78
C LEU A 124 -2.73 -49.58 -4.36
N LYS A 125 -3.54 -49.10 -3.41
CA LYS A 125 -3.54 -49.64 -2.03
C LYS A 125 -3.94 -51.11 -2.01
N ARG A 126 -5.05 -51.48 -2.68
CA ARG A 126 -5.51 -52.89 -2.75
C ARG A 126 -4.46 -53.79 -3.41
N ALA A 127 -3.90 -53.38 -4.55
CA ALA A 127 -2.86 -54.16 -5.23
C ALA A 127 -1.59 -54.33 -4.38
N ASN A 128 -1.21 -53.28 -3.63
CA ASN A 128 -0.07 -53.33 -2.73
C ASN A 128 -0.36 -54.21 -1.49
N GLU A 129 -1.58 -54.18 -0.95
CA GLU A 129 -2.03 -55.05 0.15
C GLU A 129 -2.03 -56.53 -0.27
N GLU A 130 -2.56 -56.84 -1.46
CA GLU A 130 -2.52 -58.19 -2.04
C GLU A 130 -1.08 -58.68 -2.21
N SER A 131 -0.22 -57.85 -2.83
CA SER A 131 1.20 -58.18 -3.00
C SER A 131 1.90 -58.40 -1.66
N LEU A 132 1.58 -57.59 -0.65
CA LEU A 132 2.15 -57.68 0.69
C LEU A 132 1.73 -58.97 1.39
N GLU A 133 0.46 -59.38 1.24
CA GLU A 133 -0.04 -60.64 1.79
C GLU A 133 0.61 -61.85 1.11
N ASP A 134 0.78 -61.80 -0.21
CA ASP A 134 1.53 -62.82 -0.96
C ASP A 134 2.97 -62.96 -0.46
N TYR A 135 3.66 -61.83 -0.22
CA TYR A 135 5.01 -61.84 0.35
C TYR A 135 5.04 -62.37 1.78
N ARG A 136 4.03 -62.07 2.61
CA ARG A 136 3.91 -62.61 3.97
C ARG A 136 3.72 -64.11 3.96
N SER A 137 2.82 -64.62 3.12
CA SER A 137 2.56 -66.06 2.98
C SER A 137 3.83 -66.80 2.53
N LYS A 138 4.54 -66.27 1.52
CA LYS A 138 5.84 -66.81 1.08
C LYS A 138 6.86 -66.79 2.21
N LEU A 139 6.99 -65.68 2.93
CA LEU A 139 7.92 -65.56 4.07
C LEU A 139 7.60 -66.59 5.15
N GLN A 140 6.34 -66.77 5.53
CA GLN A 140 5.93 -67.77 6.52
C GLN A 140 6.27 -69.19 6.06
N SER A 141 5.99 -69.53 4.80
CA SER A 141 6.35 -70.84 4.23
C SER A 141 7.86 -71.09 4.28
N HIS A 142 8.66 -70.08 3.92
CA HIS A 142 10.13 -70.18 3.97
C HIS A 142 10.66 -70.27 5.41
N LEU A 143 10.10 -69.51 6.35
CA LEU A 143 10.46 -69.59 7.77
C LEU A 143 10.13 -70.96 8.35
N TYR A 144 8.97 -71.52 8.03
CA TYR A 144 8.59 -72.86 8.47
C TYR A 144 9.59 -73.91 7.99
N LYS A 145 9.90 -73.93 6.69
CA LYS A 145 10.88 -74.84 6.09
C LYS A 145 12.28 -74.67 6.68
N ALA A 146 12.70 -73.43 6.92
CA ALA A 146 14.01 -73.13 7.51
C ALA A 146 14.10 -73.63 8.95
N ASN A 147 13.07 -73.38 9.77
CA ASN A 147 13.01 -73.85 11.15
C ASN A 147 12.96 -75.38 11.22
N GLU A 148 12.21 -76.03 10.33
CA GLU A 148 12.16 -77.49 10.25
C GLU A 148 13.53 -78.08 9.88
N PHE A 149 14.21 -77.47 8.90
CA PHE A 149 15.57 -77.89 8.52
C PHE A 149 16.57 -77.66 9.66
N GLU A 150 16.49 -76.52 10.34
CA GLU A 150 17.36 -76.19 11.47
C GLU A 150 17.15 -77.16 12.64
N ALA A 151 15.89 -77.47 12.99
CA ALA A 151 15.58 -78.45 14.03
C ALA A 151 16.12 -79.85 13.70
N ARG A 152 15.88 -80.33 12.48
CA ARG A 152 16.41 -81.63 12.02
C ARG A 152 17.94 -81.65 12.01
N PHE A 153 18.57 -80.54 11.64
CA PHE A 153 20.03 -80.43 11.65
C PHE A 153 20.61 -80.44 13.06
N LYS A 154 19.97 -79.74 14.02
CA LYS A 154 20.34 -79.77 15.45
C LYS A 154 20.22 -81.18 16.03
N GLU A 155 19.12 -81.89 15.75
CA GLU A 155 18.95 -83.28 16.15
C GLU A 155 20.04 -84.20 15.57
N PHE A 156 20.36 -84.04 14.29
CA PHE A 156 21.44 -84.78 13.65
C PHE A 156 22.81 -84.50 14.29
N LEU A 157 23.11 -83.22 14.58
CA LEU A 157 24.36 -82.83 15.22
C LEU A 157 24.47 -83.41 16.63
N LYS A 158 23.36 -83.41 17.39
CA LYS A 158 23.27 -84.00 18.72
C LYS A 158 23.48 -85.52 18.70
N ASP A 159 22.83 -86.25 17.79
CA ASP A 159 23.02 -87.70 17.63
C ASP A 159 24.47 -88.04 17.27
N LYS A 160 25.08 -87.31 16.33
CA LYS A 160 26.48 -87.51 15.97
C LYS A 160 27.45 -87.18 17.10
N SER A 161 27.18 -86.12 17.86
CA SER A 161 28.02 -85.70 18.99
C SER A 161 28.00 -86.71 20.14
N LEU A 162 26.84 -87.32 20.41
CA LEU A 162 26.70 -88.37 21.43
C LEU A 162 27.42 -89.68 21.03
N ARG A 163 27.46 -89.99 19.73
CA ARG A 163 28.18 -91.16 19.20
C ARG A 163 29.66 -90.92 18.96
N ALA A 164 30.13 -89.67 19.05
CA ALA A 164 31.53 -89.33 18.83
C ALA A 164 32.39 -89.73 20.04
N GLU A 165 33.54 -90.33 19.77
CA GLU A 165 34.49 -90.80 20.80
C GLU A 165 35.77 -89.95 20.82
N TYR A 166 36.32 -89.74 22.01
CA TYR A 166 37.60 -89.05 22.16
C TYR A 166 38.75 -89.91 21.61
N SER A 167 39.45 -89.40 20.60
CA SER A 167 40.55 -90.11 19.90
C SER A 167 41.64 -90.70 20.80
N ARG A 168 41.86 -90.14 22.01
CA ARG A 168 42.86 -90.61 22.98
C ARG A 168 42.33 -91.59 24.01
N THR A 169 41.02 -91.63 24.24
CA THR A 169 40.40 -92.36 25.37
C THR A 169 39.31 -93.33 24.94
N GLY A 170 38.82 -93.26 23.70
CA GLY A 170 37.73 -94.11 23.16
C GLY A 170 36.38 -93.92 23.86
N LYS A 171 36.27 -92.95 24.79
CA LYS A 171 35.03 -92.68 25.52
C LYS A 171 34.16 -91.72 24.73
N THR A 172 32.85 -91.94 24.74
CA THR A 172 31.89 -91.02 24.14
C THR A 172 31.75 -89.74 24.96
N MET A 173 31.29 -88.66 24.32
CA MET A 173 31.00 -87.41 25.00
C MET A 173 29.79 -87.55 25.93
N SER A 174 29.88 -86.97 27.14
CA SER A 174 28.74 -86.91 28.07
C SER A 174 27.62 -86.03 27.51
N ALA A 175 26.36 -86.44 27.67
CA ALA A 175 25.18 -85.68 27.23
C ALA A 175 25.19 -84.24 27.79
N ASP A 176 25.51 -84.07 29.07
CA ASP A 176 25.63 -82.75 29.71
C ASP A 176 26.66 -81.82 29.04
N LYS A 177 27.72 -82.38 28.45
CA LYS A 177 28.72 -81.58 27.73
C LYS A 177 28.22 -81.18 26.35
N VAL A 178 27.49 -82.06 25.67
CA VAL A 178 26.87 -81.75 24.37
C VAL A 178 25.82 -80.66 24.53
N ASP A 179 24.98 -80.74 25.56
CA ASP A 179 23.95 -79.73 25.85
C ASP A 179 24.57 -78.36 26.19
N ARG A 180 25.70 -78.34 26.90
CA ARG A 180 26.44 -77.08 27.15
C ARG A 180 26.97 -76.45 25.87
N PHE A 181 27.55 -77.25 24.96
CA PHE A 181 28.03 -76.73 23.69
C PHE A 181 26.89 -76.26 22.78
N GLU A 182 25.74 -76.95 22.79
CA GLU A 182 24.53 -76.53 22.07
C GLU A 182 24.03 -75.18 22.59
N ALA A 183 24.01 -74.97 23.91
CA ALA A 183 23.66 -73.68 24.51
C ALA A 183 24.66 -72.56 24.20
N GLU A 184 25.97 -72.84 24.24
CA GLU A 184 27.01 -71.87 23.86
C GLU A 184 26.97 -71.50 22.37
N GLU A 185 26.64 -72.46 21.49
CA GLU A 185 26.46 -72.21 20.07
C GLU A 185 25.24 -71.31 19.83
N GLU A 186 24.11 -71.61 20.47
CA GLU A 186 22.89 -70.81 20.34
C GLU A 186 23.14 -69.37 20.82
N GLN A 187 23.81 -69.18 21.96
CA GLN A 187 24.16 -67.85 22.47
C GLN A 187 25.02 -67.06 21.47
N LYS A 188 26.05 -67.70 20.90
CA LYS A 188 26.90 -67.05 19.88
C LYS A 188 26.12 -66.76 18.59
N ASN A 189 25.23 -67.66 18.18
CA ASN A 189 24.37 -67.45 17.03
C ASN A 189 23.43 -66.26 17.23
N GLU A 190 22.86 -66.08 18.43
CA GLU A 190 22.08 -64.89 18.79
C GLU A 190 22.91 -63.62 18.71
N GLU A 191 24.13 -63.62 19.25
CA GLU A 191 25.05 -62.49 19.15
C GLU A 191 25.36 -62.11 17.70
N VAL A 192 25.70 -63.10 16.85
CA VAL A 192 25.94 -62.90 15.42
C VAL A 192 24.69 -62.37 14.72
N ARG A 193 23.50 -62.89 15.04
CA ARG A 193 22.23 -62.43 14.49
C ARG A 193 21.97 -60.97 14.85
N ASN A 194 22.21 -60.59 16.10
CA ASN A 194 22.06 -59.23 16.60
C ASN A 194 23.03 -58.25 15.90
N VAL A 195 24.32 -58.61 15.79
CA VAL A 195 25.30 -57.82 15.06
C VAL A 195 24.91 -57.67 13.59
N ARG A 196 24.44 -58.75 12.94
CA ARG A 196 24.01 -58.72 11.55
C ARG A 196 22.79 -57.82 11.33
N ILE A 197 21.80 -57.85 12.22
CA ILE A 197 20.65 -56.94 12.19
C ILE A 197 21.12 -55.49 12.34
N ASN A 198 22.03 -55.22 13.27
CA ASN A 198 22.59 -53.88 13.47
C ASN A 198 23.37 -53.39 12.23
N TYR A 199 24.19 -54.25 11.63
CA TYR A 199 24.88 -53.95 10.37
C TYR A 199 23.89 -53.58 9.26
N ILE A 200 22.82 -54.36 9.06
CA ILE A 200 21.79 -54.08 8.05
C ILE A 200 21.11 -52.73 8.34
N LYS A 201 20.75 -52.45 9.60
CA LYS A 201 20.17 -51.16 10.02
C LYS A 201 21.11 -49.99 9.70
N LEU A 202 22.39 -50.09 10.06
CA LEU A 202 23.39 -49.06 9.78
C LEU A 202 23.59 -48.85 8.28
N ARG A 203 23.73 -49.94 7.51
CA ARG A 203 23.87 -49.89 6.05
C ARG A 203 22.67 -49.21 5.38
N ASN A 204 21.46 -49.53 5.82
CA ASN A 204 20.24 -48.89 5.32
C ASN A 204 20.18 -47.41 5.69
N ARG A 205 20.59 -47.04 6.92
CA ARG A 205 20.69 -45.64 7.33
C ARG A 205 21.72 -44.88 6.50
N MET A 206 22.88 -45.47 6.24
CA MET A 206 23.91 -44.89 5.38
C MET A 206 23.39 -44.66 3.96
N LYS A 207 22.69 -45.64 3.39
CA LYS A 207 22.09 -45.51 2.06
C LYS A 207 21.04 -44.39 2.02
N LYS A 208 20.16 -44.30 3.03
CA LYS A 208 19.17 -43.21 3.15
C LYS A 208 19.83 -41.85 3.27
N LEU A 209 20.84 -41.72 4.13
CA LEU A 209 21.60 -40.47 4.28
C LEU A 209 22.32 -40.07 2.99
N GLY A 210 22.91 -41.05 2.27
CA GLY A 210 23.53 -40.80 0.97
C GLY A 210 22.53 -40.35 -0.10
N GLN A 211 21.30 -40.89 -0.09
CA GLN A 211 20.22 -40.43 -0.98
C GLN A 211 19.78 -39.00 -0.64
N LEU A 212 19.56 -38.71 0.65
CA LEU A 212 19.20 -37.36 1.09
C LEU A 212 20.29 -36.33 0.74
N LEU A 213 21.57 -36.69 0.91
CA LEU A 213 22.68 -35.83 0.51
C LEU A 213 22.64 -35.56 -1.00
N LYS A 214 22.46 -36.61 -1.81
CA LYS A 214 22.37 -36.46 -3.27
C LYS A 214 21.16 -35.64 -3.71
N GLU A 215 20.03 -35.75 -3.03
CA GLU A 215 18.84 -34.90 -3.27
C GLU A 215 19.12 -33.44 -2.93
N LYS A 216 19.81 -33.18 -1.81
CA LYS A 216 20.24 -31.83 -1.42
C LYS A 216 21.25 -31.25 -2.41
N GLU A 217 22.23 -32.05 -2.84
CA GLU A 217 23.22 -31.67 -3.85
C GLU A 217 22.55 -31.33 -5.18
N LYS A 218 21.60 -32.15 -5.66
CA LYS A 218 20.84 -31.86 -6.89
C LYS A 218 20.00 -30.57 -6.82
N LEU A 219 19.50 -30.22 -5.64
CA LEU A 219 18.79 -28.95 -5.45
C LEU A 219 19.75 -27.75 -5.56
N THR A 220 21.01 -27.95 -5.15
CA THR A 220 22.06 -26.92 -5.20
C THR A 220 22.78 -26.83 -6.56
N ASP A 221 22.82 -27.91 -7.33
CA ASP A 221 23.62 -28.02 -8.55
C ASP A 221 22.80 -27.58 -9.78
N GLY A 222 22.63 -26.26 -9.94
CA GLY A 222 22.11 -25.66 -11.17
C GLY A 222 21.13 -24.51 -10.94
N LEU A 223 20.02 -24.74 -10.23
CA LEU A 223 18.97 -23.73 -10.07
C LEU A 223 19.47 -22.52 -9.26
N HIS A 224 20.02 -22.76 -8.07
CA HIS A 224 20.48 -21.69 -7.21
C HIS A 224 21.71 -20.95 -7.74
N LEU A 225 22.57 -21.61 -8.53
CA LEU A 225 23.72 -20.94 -9.12
C LEU A 225 23.30 -20.02 -10.27
N ILE A 226 22.38 -20.48 -11.13
CA ILE A 226 21.84 -19.66 -12.22
C ILE A 226 21.05 -18.47 -11.65
N ASP A 227 20.19 -18.70 -10.64
CA ASP A 227 19.45 -17.63 -9.98
C ASP A 227 20.40 -16.61 -9.31
N PHE A 228 21.48 -17.11 -8.68
CA PHE A 228 22.49 -16.25 -8.06
C PHE A 228 23.30 -15.44 -9.10
N GLU A 229 23.68 -16.06 -10.22
CA GLU A 229 24.34 -15.38 -11.33
C GLU A 229 23.40 -14.36 -11.99
N GLN A 230 22.12 -14.67 -12.13
CA GLN A 230 21.11 -13.73 -12.62
C GLN A 230 20.97 -12.54 -11.69
N LEU A 231 20.83 -12.76 -10.38
CA LEU A 231 20.78 -11.68 -9.38
C LEU A 231 22.04 -10.81 -9.43
N LYS A 232 23.20 -11.42 -9.68
CA LYS A 232 24.46 -10.68 -9.84
C LYS A 232 24.43 -9.80 -11.09
N ILE A 233 23.98 -10.32 -12.23
CA ILE A 233 23.82 -9.56 -13.47
C ILE A 233 22.84 -8.40 -13.25
N GLU A 234 21.67 -8.66 -12.67
CA GLU A 234 20.65 -7.65 -12.40
C GLU A 234 21.17 -6.55 -11.46
N ASN A 235 21.91 -6.91 -10.41
CA ASN A 235 22.50 -5.94 -9.50
C ASN A 235 23.53 -5.05 -10.21
N THR A 236 24.38 -5.64 -11.05
CA THR A 236 25.35 -4.87 -11.85
C THR A 236 24.63 -3.92 -12.81
N THR A 237 23.61 -4.38 -13.55
CA THR A 237 22.83 -3.53 -14.46
C THR A 237 22.09 -2.39 -13.73
N LEU A 238 21.57 -2.65 -12.53
CA LEU A 238 20.93 -1.61 -11.72
C LEU A 238 21.94 -0.57 -11.22
N ASN A 239 23.14 -1.00 -10.81
CA ASN A 239 24.21 -0.08 -10.42
C ASN A 239 24.66 0.80 -11.59
N GLU A 240 24.82 0.24 -12.79
CA GLU A 240 25.13 1.01 -14.00
C GLU A 240 24.07 2.09 -14.29
N LYS A 241 22.79 1.75 -14.14
CA LYS A 241 21.69 2.72 -14.29
C LYS A 241 21.71 3.81 -13.22
N ILE A 242 22.08 3.47 -11.98
CA ILE A 242 22.23 4.44 -10.90
C ILE A 242 23.38 5.41 -11.22
N GLU A 243 24.50 4.89 -11.71
CA GLU A 243 25.65 5.71 -12.13
C GLU A 243 25.28 6.64 -13.29
N GLU A 244 24.62 6.14 -14.33
CA GLU A 244 24.14 6.95 -15.46
C GLU A 244 23.21 8.09 -14.99
N ARG A 245 22.24 7.77 -14.11
CA ARG A 245 21.34 8.78 -13.54
C ARG A 245 22.08 9.79 -12.66
N ASN A 246 23.08 9.37 -11.90
CA ASN A 246 23.90 10.26 -11.08
C ASN A 246 24.71 11.24 -11.96
N GLU A 247 25.26 10.78 -13.08
CA GLU A 247 25.94 11.65 -14.04
C GLU A 247 24.98 12.67 -14.65
N ASP A 248 23.77 12.26 -15.03
CA ASP A 248 22.76 13.17 -15.56
C ASP A 248 22.33 14.21 -14.51
N LEU A 249 22.17 13.79 -13.25
CA LEU A 249 21.91 14.68 -12.13
C LEU A 249 23.03 15.72 -11.96
N LEU A 250 24.29 15.29 -12.11
CA LEU A 250 25.44 16.19 -12.04
C LEU A 250 25.46 17.18 -13.22
N LYS A 251 25.15 16.72 -14.44
CA LYS A 251 25.01 17.60 -15.63
C LYS A 251 23.91 18.65 -15.41
N LEU A 252 22.76 18.24 -14.88
CA LEU A 252 21.64 19.14 -14.58
C LEU A 252 22.00 20.16 -13.49
N ARG A 253 22.67 19.74 -12.41
CA ARG A 253 23.17 20.67 -11.39
C ARG A 253 24.12 21.72 -11.97
N LYS A 254 25.06 21.31 -12.83
CA LYS A 254 25.96 22.24 -13.52
C LYS A 254 25.18 23.25 -14.37
N LYS A 255 24.21 22.78 -15.17
CA LYS A 255 23.32 23.65 -15.97
C LYS A 255 22.53 24.62 -15.10
N ALA A 256 21.99 24.17 -13.96
CA ALA A 256 21.27 25.02 -13.02
C ALA A 256 22.18 26.12 -12.46
N THR A 257 23.40 25.79 -12.02
CA THR A 257 24.37 26.78 -11.54
C THR A 257 24.72 27.80 -12.62
N THR A 258 25.00 27.37 -13.85
CA THR A 258 25.26 28.28 -14.98
C THR A 258 24.06 29.19 -15.24
N THR A 259 22.84 28.64 -15.22
CA THR A 259 21.61 29.43 -15.42
C THR A 259 21.42 30.47 -14.33
N ILE A 260 21.71 30.11 -13.07
CA ILE A 260 21.69 31.06 -11.94
C ILE A 260 22.70 32.19 -12.18
N HIS A 261 23.92 31.89 -12.60
CA HIS A 261 24.90 32.95 -12.91
C HIS A 261 24.42 33.88 -14.04
N ILE A 262 23.88 33.32 -15.13
CA ILE A 262 23.32 34.12 -16.23
C ILE A 262 22.17 35.00 -15.71
N LEU A 263 21.26 34.44 -14.91
CA LEU A 263 20.13 35.17 -14.34
C LEU A 263 20.60 36.32 -13.44
N THR A 264 21.64 36.09 -12.63
CA THR A 264 22.25 37.12 -11.80
C THR A 264 22.81 38.25 -12.66
N HIS A 265 23.61 37.95 -13.69
CA HIS A 265 24.15 38.99 -14.59
C HIS A 265 23.05 39.77 -15.32
N VAL A 266 21.99 39.10 -15.77
CA VAL A 266 20.84 39.77 -16.41
C VAL A 266 20.11 40.67 -15.41
N LYS A 267 19.94 40.23 -14.16
CA LYS A 267 19.32 41.02 -13.10
C LYS A 267 20.15 42.27 -12.79
N GLU A 268 21.47 42.14 -12.66
CA GLU A 268 22.38 43.27 -12.45
C GLU A 268 22.31 44.28 -13.60
N LYS A 269 22.36 43.80 -14.85
CA LYS A 269 22.24 44.66 -16.04
C LYS A 269 20.88 45.35 -16.11
N LEU A 270 19.80 44.65 -15.76
CA LEU A 270 18.47 45.24 -15.70
C LEU A 270 18.39 46.35 -14.65
N GLN A 271 18.93 46.10 -13.44
CA GLN A 271 18.97 47.11 -12.38
C GLN A 271 19.78 48.35 -12.82
N PHE A 272 20.91 48.16 -13.48
CA PHE A 272 21.71 49.27 -14.03
C PHE A 272 20.89 50.11 -15.03
N ILE A 273 20.27 49.46 -16.01
CA ILE A 273 19.44 50.15 -17.02
C ILE A 273 18.23 50.84 -16.38
N GLN A 274 17.62 50.25 -15.35
CA GLN A 274 16.50 50.88 -14.63
C GLN A 274 16.93 52.17 -13.94
N VAL A 275 18.10 52.18 -13.30
CA VAL A 275 18.66 53.39 -12.67
C VAL A 275 18.96 54.45 -13.73
N GLU A 276 19.58 54.08 -14.85
CA GLU A 276 19.84 54.99 -15.98
C GLU A 276 18.55 55.56 -16.58
N ASN A 277 17.53 54.72 -16.79
CA ASN A 277 16.23 55.15 -17.28
C ASN A 277 15.54 56.12 -16.33
N ALA A 278 15.63 55.90 -15.01
CA ALA A 278 15.12 56.82 -14.01
C ALA A 278 15.85 58.17 -14.05
N ALA A 279 17.18 58.17 -14.24
CA ALA A 279 17.96 59.39 -14.42
C ALA A 279 17.56 60.16 -15.69
N LEU A 280 17.40 59.47 -16.83
CA LEU A 280 16.93 60.05 -18.09
C LEU A 280 15.52 60.62 -17.98
N LYS A 281 14.60 59.92 -17.31
CA LYS A 281 13.24 60.43 -17.03
C LYS A 281 13.28 61.73 -16.21
N LYS A 282 14.18 61.82 -15.23
CA LYS A 282 14.37 63.05 -14.46
C LYS A 282 14.92 64.19 -15.33
N GLN A 283 15.86 63.90 -16.22
CA GLN A 283 16.37 64.89 -17.18
C GLN A 283 15.27 65.36 -18.15
N LEU A 284 14.45 64.45 -18.67
CA LEU A 284 13.31 64.76 -19.52
C LEU A 284 12.29 65.67 -18.81
N ALA A 285 11.93 65.34 -17.56
CA ALA A 285 11.02 66.17 -16.78
C ALA A 285 11.57 67.60 -16.58
N LYS A 286 12.88 67.73 -16.35
CA LYS A 286 13.54 69.03 -16.22
C LYS A 286 13.49 69.83 -17.54
N THR A 287 13.77 69.20 -18.67
CA THR A 287 13.72 69.88 -19.97
C THR A 287 12.29 70.25 -20.38
N GLU A 288 11.30 69.41 -20.03
CA GLU A 288 9.88 69.73 -20.22
C GLU A 288 9.44 70.93 -19.38
N GLU A 289 9.91 71.03 -18.13
CA GLU A 289 9.65 72.19 -17.26
C GLU A 289 10.31 73.46 -17.81
N GLU A 290 11.58 73.40 -18.21
CA GLU A 290 12.28 74.53 -18.87
C GLU A 290 11.53 74.98 -20.14
N LEU A 291 11.05 74.02 -20.94
CA LEU A 291 10.30 74.28 -22.15
C LEU A 291 8.89 74.86 -21.87
N ALA A 292 8.22 74.44 -20.80
CA ALA A 292 6.97 75.04 -20.35
C ALA A 292 7.18 76.52 -19.94
N VAL A 293 8.22 76.80 -19.16
CA VAL A 293 8.58 78.19 -18.79
C VAL A 293 8.86 79.05 -20.02
N LEU A 294 9.60 78.52 -21.00
CA LEU A 294 9.86 79.24 -22.25
C LEU A 294 8.59 79.47 -23.08
N ARG A 295 7.66 78.50 -23.12
CA ARG A 295 6.35 78.65 -23.76
C ARG A 295 5.52 79.74 -23.09
N ASP A 296 5.51 79.80 -21.77
CA ASP A 296 4.80 80.83 -21.02
C ASP A 296 5.38 82.23 -21.27
N LYS A 297 6.71 82.36 -21.25
CA LYS A 297 7.41 83.60 -21.62
C LYS A 297 7.10 84.04 -23.05
N LEU A 298 7.12 83.11 -23.99
CA LEU A 298 6.74 83.39 -25.38
C LEU A 298 5.26 83.85 -25.47
N GLY A 299 4.38 83.24 -24.70
CA GLY A 299 2.98 83.65 -24.57
C GLY A 299 2.83 85.08 -24.04
N GLN A 300 3.59 85.45 -22.99
CA GLN A 300 3.63 86.81 -22.45
C GLN A 300 4.14 87.81 -23.49
N MET A 301 5.29 87.55 -24.11
CA MET A 301 5.85 88.43 -25.15
C MET A 301 4.92 88.61 -26.35
N LYS A 302 4.17 87.57 -26.74
CA LYS A 302 3.14 87.70 -27.79
C LYS A 302 2.00 88.62 -27.36
N ARG A 303 1.50 88.49 -26.12
CA ARG A 303 0.47 89.39 -25.58
C ARG A 303 0.95 90.83 -25.52
N ASP A 304 2.18 91.07 -25.06
CA ASP A 304 2.77 92.41 -24.98
C ASP A 304 2.90 93.02 -26.38
N ARG A 305 3.42 92.24 -27.35
CA ARG A 305 3.45 92.63 -28.76
C ARG A 305 2.05 92.98 -29.27
N ASP A 306 1.06 92.14 -29.01
CA ASP A 306 -0.32 92.38 -29.48
C ASP A 306 -0.94 93.62 -28.82
N SER A 307 -0.61 93.89 -27.54
CA SER A 307 -0.97 95.14 -26.85
C SER A 307 -0.32 96.34 -27.54
N PHE A 308 0.99 96.31 -27.80
CA PHE A 308 1.68 97.40 -28.49
C PHE A 308 1.16 97.62 -29.91
N VAL A 309 0.81 96.55 -30.63
CA VAL A 309 0.16 96.65 -31.95
C VAL A 309 -1.20 97.32 -31.82
N ASN A 310 -2.03 96.91 -30.86
CA ASN A 310 -3.33 97.53 -30.64
C ASN A 310 -3.22 98.99 -30.19
N ASP A 311 -2.28 99.33 -29.31
CA ASP A 311 -2.01 100.70 -28.89
C ASP A 311 -1.54 101.54 -30.08
N ASN A 312 -0.66 101.01 -30.93
CA ASN A 312 -0.22 101.69 -32.15
C ASN A 312 -1.39 101.93 -33.11
N ILE A 313 -2.27 100.94 -33.31
CA ILE A 313 -3.50 101.10 -34.08
C ILE A 313 -4.39 102.20 -33.47
N SER A 314 -4.63 102.19 -32.16
CA SER A 314 -5.45 103.21 -31.49
C SER A 314 -4.85 104.62 -31.57
N MET A 315 -3.51 104.74 -31.48
CA MET A 315 -2.82 106.02 -31.67
C MET A 315 -2.96 106.52 -33.11
N ARG A 316 -2.83 105.63 -34.10
CA ARG A 316 -3.08 105.96 -35.51
C ARG A 316 -4.54 106.37 -35.77
N GLU A 317 -5.51 105.75 -35.10
CA GLU A 317 -6.91 106.14 -35.19
C GLU A 317 -7.16 107.54 -34.59
N LYS A 318 -6.59 107.85 -33.41
CA LYS A 318 -6.73 109.15 -32.75
C LYS A 318 -5.98 110.27 -33.48
N MET A 319 -4.87 109.94 -34.13
CA MET A 319 -4.03 110.88 -34.87
C MET A 319 -3.73 110.33 -36.27
N PRO A 320 -4.67 110.41 -37.23
CA PRO A 320 -4.52 109.81 -38.56
C PRO A 320 -3.39 110.39 -39.39
N MET A 321 -2.94 111.61 -39.07
CA MET A 321 -1.82 112.25 -39.78
C MET A 321 -0.45 111.93 -39.16
N VAL A 322 -0.40 111.30 -37.98
CA VAL A 322 0.88 110.95 -37.32
C VAL A 322 1.46 109.70 -38.00
N GLY A 323 2.59 109.88 -38.67
CA GLY A 323 3.30 108.83 -39.42
C GLY A 323 3.14 108.88 -40.94
N ALA A 324 2.39 109.86 -41.46
CA ALA A 324 2.31 110.15 -42.89
C ALA A 324 2.80 111.58 -43.14
N ASP A 325 4.12 111.74 -43.22
CA ASP A 325 4.79 113.05 -43.35
C ASP A 325 4.30 113.82 -44.57
N ASP A 326 4.06 113.15 -45.70
CA ASP A 326 3.50 113.76 -46.92
C ASP A 326 2.13 114.39 -46.68
N LEU A 327 1.29 113.72 -45.89
CA LEU A 327 -0.05 114.19 -45.56
C LEU A 327 0.01 115.40 -44.62
N LEU A 328 0.95 115.39 -43.67
CA LEU A 328 1.21 116.50 -42.76
C LEU A 328 1.65 117.75 -43.53
N VAL A 329 2.58 117.58 -44.47
CA VAL A 329 3.08 118.65 -45.35
C VAL A 329 1.95 119.20 -46.25
N ASP A 330 1.11 118.34 -46.84
CA ASP A 330 -0.05 118.79 -47.62
C ASP A 330 -1.06 119.57 -46.76
N TYR A 331 -1.29 119.14 -45.51
CA TYR A 331 -2.14 119.90 -44.57
C TYR A 331 -1.55 121.27 -44.23
N GLU A 332 -0.25 121.35 -43.94
CA GLU A 332 0.42 122.63 -43.69
C GLU A 332 0.36 123.55 -44.90
N TRP A 333 0.59 123.01 -46.10
CA TRP A 333 0.52 123.75 -47.35
C TRP A 333 -0.91 124.26 -47.61
N ARG A 334 -1.93 123.40 -47.50
CA ARG A 334 -3.35 123.81 -47.64
C ARG A 334 -3.77 124.82 -46.59
N LYS A 335 -3.30 124.69 -45.34
CA LYS A 335 -3.57 125.66 -44.28
C LYS A 335 -2.96 127.02 -44.62
N ALA A 336 -1.71 127.06 -45.11
CA ALA A 336 -1.07 128.27 -45.59
C ALA A 336 -1.82 128.87 -46.79
N GLU A 337 -2.27 128.04 -47.73
CA GLU A 337 -3.04 128.48 -48.90
C GLU A 337 -4.43 129.03 -48.52
N ILE A 338 -5.12 128.44 -47.54
CA ILE A 338 -6.37 128.99 -47.00
C ILE A 338 -6.15 130.36 -46.37
N VAL A 339 -5.04 130.56 -45.64
CA VAL A 339 -4.69 131.87 -45.08
C VAL A 339 -4.44 132.87 -46.21
N ARG A 340 -3.67 132.48 -47.23
CA ARG A 340 -3.42 133.32 -48.42
C ARG A 340 -4.71 133.71 -49.13
N LEU A 341 -5.60 132.75 -49.40
CA LEU A 341 -6.90 133.00 -50.02
C LEU A 341 -7.81 133.88 -49.15
N ARG A 342 -7.75 133.73 -47.82
CA ARG A 342 -8.49 134.60 -46.89
C ARG A 342 -7.99 136.05 -46.98
N ASP A 343 -6.68 136.26 -47.04
CA ASP A 343 -6.09 137.58 -47.23
C ASP A 343 -6.44 138.17 -48.60
N GLU A 344 -6.48 137.34 -49.65
CA GLU A 344 -6.89 137.73 -51.00
C GLU A 344 -8.37 138.15 -51.06
N VAL A 345 -9.26 137.46 -50.34
CA VAL A 345 -10.66 137.87 -50.19
C VAL A 345 -10.77 139.21 -49.46
N VAL A 346 -9.95 139.45 -48.44
CA VAL A 346 -9.92 140.74 -47.73
C VAL A 346 -9.44 141.85 -48.68
N GLN A 347 -8.40 141.62 -49.47
CA GLN A 347 -7.91 142.57 -50.47
C GLN A 347 -8.95 142.84 -51.58
N MET A 348 -9.62 141.81 -52.09
CA MET A 348 -10.64 141.96 -53.13
C MET A 348 -11.88 142.68 -52.60
N LYS A 349 -12.27 142.46 -51.34
CA LYS A 349 -13.30 143.29 -50.67
C LYS A 349 -12.84 144.75 -50.52
N GLY A 350 -11.57 144.98 -50.21
CA GLY A 350 -10.97 146.32 -50.19
C GLY A 350 -11.04 147.02 -51.55
N ARG A 351 -10.58 146.34 -52.61
CA ARG A 351 -10.66 146.86 -54.00
C ARG A 351 -12.11 147.08 -54.45
N HIS A 352 -13.04 146.22 -54.08
CA HIS A 352 -14.45 146.42 -54.38
C HIS A 352 -15.00 147.66 -53.69
N GLN A 353 -14.61 147.93 -52.44
CA GLN A 353 -14.97 149.17 -51.72
C GLN A 353 -14.34 150.42 -52.37
N GLU A 354 -13.11 150.32 -52.90
CA GLU A 354 -12.45 151.40 -53.63
C GLU A 354 -13.12 151.68 -54.99
N LEU A 355 -13.47 150.65 -55.75
CA LEU A 355 -14.22 150.75 -57.01
C LEU A 355 -15.64 151.29 -56.80
N PHE A 356 -16.34 150.89 -55.72
CA PHE A 356 -17.63 151.46 -55.36
C PHE A 356 -17.53 152.96 -55.06
N LYS A 357 -16.46 153.39 -54.37
CA LYS A 357 -16.18 154.82 -54.12
C LYS A 357 -15.81 155.57 -55.40
N TRP A 358 -15.13 154.91 -56.33
CA TRP A 358 -14.76 155.49 -57.64
C TRP A 358 -15.99 155.68 -58.55
N ILE A 359 -16.91 154.70 -58.60
CA ILE A 359 -18.17 154.80 -59.36
C ILE A 359 -19.09 155.87 -58.76
N ALA A 360 -19.05 156.11 -57.45
CA ALA A 360 -19.79 157.19 -56.82
C ALA A 360 -19.25 158.61 -57.12
N THR A 361 -18.03 158.73 -57.68
CA THR A 361 -17.33 160.02 -57.84
C THR A 361 -17.32 160.53 -59.29
N ASN A 362 -17.54 159.69 -60.31
CA ASN A 362 -17.53 160.12 -61.71
C ASN A 362 -18.78 159.68 -62.49
N SER A 363 -19.55 160.68 -62.94
CA SER A 363 -20.59 160.72 -64.02
C SER A 363 -22.09 160.90 -63.62
N PRO A 364 -22.90 161.62 -64.44
CA PRO A 364 -23.53 162.91 -64.09
C PRO A 364 -25.08 162.99 -64.28
N GLN A 365 -25.71 164.11 -63.91
CA GLN A 365 -27.09 164.47 -64.35
C GLN A 365 -27.03 165.02 -65.80
N LEU A 366 -27.92 164.69 -66.77
CA LEU A 366 -29.30 165.19 -66.99
C LEU A 366 -29.85 164.62 -68.35
N PRO A 367 -31.17 164.70 -68.69
CA PRO A 367 -32.22 163.70 -68.50
C PRO A 367 -32.75 163.03 -69.81
N GLU A 368 -33.67 162.06 -69.61
CA GLU A 368 -34.44 161.24 -70.58
C GLU A 368 -33.67 160.22 -71.43
N ALA A 369 -34.17 159.02 -71.71
CA ALA A 369 -35.08 158.07 -71.06
C ALA A 369 -34.93 156.77 -71.89
N SER A 370 -34.81 155.61 -71.24
CA SER A 370 -34.69 154.25 -71.86
C SER A 370 -33.32 153.85 -72.47
N GLN A 371 -32.67 152.88 -71.80
CA GLN A 371 -31.62 151.92 -72.21
C GLN A 371 -31.29 151.10 -70.92
N ALA A 372 -31.19 149.76 -70.83
CA ALA A 372 -31.40 148.61 -71.71
C ALA A 372 -31.77 147.40 -70.83
#